data_AF-A0A0M3JKJ4-F1
#
_entry.id   AF-A0A0M3JKJ4-F1
#
_cell.length_a   1.000
_cell.length_b   1.000
_cell.length_c   1.000
_cell.angle_alpha   90.00
_cell.angle_beta   90.00
_cell.angle_gamma   90.00
#
_symmetry.space_group_name_H-M   'P 1'
#
loop_
_entity.id
_entity.type
_entity.pdbx_description
1 polymer ?
#
loop_
_entity_poly.entity_id
_entity_poly.type
_entity_poly.pdbx_seq_one_letter_code
_entity_poly.pdbx_strand_id
1 'polypeptide(L)'
;MVLISGDSIKWPNGLALDILEQRVYWADAKVKLIMSCDYWGENTRLVIRSHQRLKHPFSLTVFEERLYWTDWDHEGVLTANKFTGNDFKT
;
A
#
# COMPACT_ATOMS: atom_id res chain seq x y z
N MET A 1 14.34 -6.65 12.05
CA MET A 1 14.14 -5.19 11.87
C MET A 1 14.05 -4.94 10.37
N VAL A 2 12.91 -4.50 9.86
CA VAL A 2 12.77 -4.14 8.44
C VAL A 2 13.11 -2.66 8.31
N LEU A 3 14.14 -2.32 7.55
CA LEU A 3 14.48 -0.94 7.22
C LEU A 3 13.97 -0.65 5.81
N ILE A 4 12.89 0.13 5.71
CA ILE A 4 12.43 0.65 4.42
C ILE A 4 13.02 2.06 4.29
N SER A 5 14.16 2.18 3.61
CA SER A 5 14.86 3.45 3.40
C SER A 5 15.01 3.75 1.92
N GLY A 6 14.50 4.89 1.48
CA GLY A 6 14.71 5.41 0.14
C GLY A 6 14.25 6.86 0.04
N ASP A 7 14.93 7.67 -0.77
CA ASP A 7 14.63 9.10 -0.98
C ASP A 7 13.20 9.38 -1.46
N SER A 8 12.52 8.34 -1.94
CA SER A 8 11.17 8.35 -2.50
C SER A 8 10.03 8.19 -1.48
N ILE A 9 10.34 7.89 -0.20
CA ILE A 9 9.33 7.84 0.87
C ILE A 9 9.21 9.21 1.50
N LYS A 10 7.98 9.72 1.57
CA LYS A 10 7.65 11.04 2.09
C LYS A 10 6.70 10.92 3.28
N TRP A 11 5.50 10.38 3.10
CA TRP A 11 4.47 10.26 4.15
C TRP A 11 3.92 8.83 4.22
N PRO A 12 4.66 7.88 4.83
CA PRO A 12 4.22 6.50 4.97
C PRO A 12 3.14 6.39 6.05
N ASN A 13 1.88 6.52 5.65
CA ASN A 13 0.76 6.60 6.59
C ASN A 13 0.20 5.22 6.96
N GLY A 14 0.29 4.25 6.06
CA GLY A 14 -0.25 2.90 6.26
C GLY A 14 0.78 1.82 5.99
N LEU A 15 0.80 0.79 6.83
CA LEU A 15 1.70 -0.37 6.72
C LEU A 15 0.90 -1.66 7.00
N ALA A 16 1.08 -2.68 6.16
CA ALA A 16 0.49 -4.00 6.34
C ALA A 16 1.53 -5.11 6.11
N LEU A 17 1.37 -6.22 6.81
CA LEU A 17 2.23 -7.40 6.67
C LEU A 17 1.40 -8.57 6.14
N ASP A 18 1.88 -9.18 5.06
CA ASP A 18 1.42 -10.49 4.61
C ASP A 18 2.40 -11.54 5.10
N ILE A 19 1.98 -12.27 6.15
CA ILE A 19 2.82 -13.25 6.84
C ILE A 19 3.09 -14.47 5.98
N LEU A 20 2.13 -14.88 5.15
CA LEU A 20 2.26 -16.05 4.29
C LEU A 20 3.20 -15.76 3.12
N GLU A 21 3.07 -14.58 2.51
CA GLU A 21 3.92 -14.13 1.40
C GLU A 21 5.24 -13.48 1.86
N GLN A 22 5.46 -13.37 3.18
CA GLN A 22 6.61 -12.68 3.80
C GLN A 22 6.86 -11.29 3.19
N ARG A 23 5.79 -10.52 3.04
CA ARG A 23 5.80 -9.26 2.28
C ARG A 23 5.21 -8.11 3.09
N VAL A 24 5.89 -6.97 3.00
CA VAL A 24 5.45 -5.69 3.59
C VAL A 24 4.79 -4.86 2.50
N TYR A 25 3.66 -4.23 2.83
CA TYR A 25 2.98 -3.25 2.00
C TYR A 25 2.93 -1.92 2.72
N TRP A 26 3.16 -0.81 2.02
CA TRP A 26 2.99 0.52 2.60
C TRP A 26 2.33 1.49 1.64
N ALA A 27 1.53 2.40 2.20
CA ALA A 27 0.89 3.49 1.49
C ALA A 27 1.59 4.81 1.81
N ASP A 28 1.98 5.55 0.78
CA ASP A 28 2.53 6.90 0.91
C ASP A 28 1.51 7.95 0.45
N ALA A 29 1.06 8.77 1.40
CA ALA A 29 0.02 9.76 1.18
C ALA A 29 0.52 10.99 0.42
N LYS A 30 1.83 11.27 0.33
CA LYS A 30 2.35 12.42 -0.40
C LYS A 30 2.58 12.09 -1.87
N VAL A 31 3.25 10.97 -2.14
CA VAL A 31 3.57 10.53 -3.51
C VAL A 31 2.50 9.64 -4.14
N LYS A 32 1.41 9.36 -3.41
CA LYS A 32 0.16 8.74 -3.91
C LYS A 32 0.40 7.35 -4.48
N LEU A 33 1.09 6.52 -3.71
CA LEU A 33 1.49 5.17 -4.09
C LEU A 33 1.30 4.16 -2.97
N ILE A 34 1.01 2.92 -3.37
CA ILE A 34 1.17 1.74 -2.53
C ILE A 34 2.28 0.89 -3.14
N MET A 35 3.26 0.55 -2.31
CA MET A 35 4.43 -0.24 -2.68
C MET A 35 4.48 -1.51 -1.82
N SER A 36 5.31 -2.46 -2.24
CA SER A 36 5.60 -3.63 -1.42
C SER A 36 7.03 -4.12 -1.61
N CYS A 37 7.61 -4.72 -0.59
CA CYS A 37 8.91 -5.39 -0.61
C CYS A 37 8.83 -6.65 0.25
N ASP A 38 9.73 -7.60 0.07
CA ASP A 38 9.84 -8.70 1.04
C ASP A 38 10.38 -8.20 2.40
N TYR A 39 10.45 -9.10 3.38
CA TYR A 39 10.95 -8.79 4.72
C TYR A 39 12.43 -8.40 4.77
N TRP A 40 13.19 -8.68 3.71
CA TRP A 40 14.59 -8.27 3.57
C TRP A 40 14.73 -6.89 2.95
N GLY A 41 13.62 -6.25 2.55
CA GLY A 41 13.62 -4.98 1.82
C GLY A 41 13.93 -5.15 0.33
N GLU A 42 14.05 -6.39 -0.14
CA GLU A 42 14.29 -6.71 -1.53
C GLU A 42 12.97 -6.84 -2.30
N ASN A 43 13.06 -7.10 -3.61
CA ASN A 43 11.91 -7.33 -4.49
C ASN A 43 10.83 -6.24 -4.35
N THR A 44 11.30 -4.98 -4.23
CA THR A 44 10.45 -3.81 -4.12
C THR A 44 9.68 -3.61 -5.43
N ARG A 45 8.36 -3.49 -5.34
CA ARG A 45 7.48 -3.25 -6.49
C ARG A 45 6.39 -2.23 -6.19
N LEU A 46 6.00 -1.50 -7.22
CA LEU A 46 4.82 -0.65 -7.22
C LEU A 46 3.56 -1.50 -7.36
N VAL A 47 2.58 -1.32 -6.46
CA VAL A 47 1.28 -1.99 -6.54
C VAL A 47 0.23 -1.05 -7.12
N ILE A 48 0.13 0.17 -6.58
CA ILE A 48 -0.83 1.19 -7.03
C ILE A 48 -0.13 2.54 -7.11
N ARG A 49 -0.32 3.27 -8.22
CA ARG A 49 -0.02 4.70 -8.34
C ARG A 49 -1.24 5.40 -8.89
N SER A 50 -1.91 6.22 -8.08
CA SER A 50 -3.10 6.94 -8.53
C SER A 50 -3.45 8.07 -7.57
N HIS A 51 -3.45 9.30 -8.09
CA HIS A 51 -3.91 10.48 -7.36
C HIS A 51 -5.41 10.42 -7.04
N GLN A 52 -6.19 9.70 -7.87
CA GLN A 52 -7.63 9.56 -7.68
C GLN A 52 -7.97 8.49 -6.64
N ARG A 53 -7.23 7.37 -6.58
CA ARG A 53 -7.52 6.25 -5.67
C ARG A 53 -6.85 6.36 -4.30
N LEU A 54 -5.78 7.16 -4.22
CA LEU A 54 -4.96 7.35 -3.01
C LEU A 54 -4.88 8.84 -2.67
N LYS A 55 -6.02 9.48 -2.46
CA LYS A 55 -6.05 10.91 -2.18
C LYS A 55 -5.43 11.21 -0.82
N HIS A 56 -5.92 10.56 0.23
CA HIS A 56 -5.39 10.68 1.59
C HIS A 56 -5.47 9.32 2.30
N PRO A 57 -4.67 8.32 1.87
CA PRO A 57 -4.65 7.01 2.51
C PRO A 57 -4.11 7.14 3.94
N PHE A 58 -4.75 6.44 4.86
CA PHE A 58 -4.38 6.42 6.28
C PHE A 58 -3.97 5.02 6.72
N SER A 59 -4.93 4.13 7.03
CA SER A 59 -4.64 2.74 7.36
C SER A 59 -4.59 1.86 6.11
N LEU A 60 -3.80 0.79 6.15
CA LEU A 60 -3.66 -0.23 5.10
C LEU A 60 -3.68 -1.61 5.78
N THR A 61 -4.41 -2.56 5.19
CA THR A 61 -4.38 -3.97 5.57
C THR A 61 -4.43 -4.87 4.33
N VAL A 62 -4.11 -6.14 4.49
CA VAL A 62 -4.10 -7.16 3.43
C VAL A 62 -4.94 -8.35 3.88
N PHE A 63 -5.78 -8.86 2.99
CA PHE A 63 -6.50 -10.11 3.18
C PHE A 63 -6.63 -10.81 1.82
N GLU A 64 -6.21 -12.08 1.79
CA GLU A 64 -6.16 -12.88 0.56
C GLU A 64 -5.39 -12.15 -0.56
N GLU A 65 -6.00 -11.99 -1.73
CA GLU A 65 -5.40 -11.32 -2.90
C GLU A 65 -5.61 -9.81 -2.91
N ARG A 66 -6.15 -9.22 -1.84
CA ARG A 66 -6.61 -7.83 -1.84
C ARG A 66 -5.95 -6.99 -0.77
N LEU A 67 -5.65 -5.76 -1.14
CA LEU A 67 -5.33 -4.69 -0.22
C LEU A 67 -6.60 -3.91 0.11
N TYR A 68 -6.67 -3.42 1.34
CA TYR A 68 -7.75 -2.57 1.83
C TYR A 68 -7.13 -1.36 2.51
N TRP A 69 -7.59 -0.16 2.19
CA TRP A 69 -7.11 1.06 2.84
C TRP A 69 -8.26 2.03 3.11
N THR A 70 -8.12 2.80 4.18
CA THR A 70 -9.03 3.91 4.47
C THR A 70 -8.51 5.17 3.79
N ASP A 71 -9.38 5.97 3.20
CA ASP A 71 -9.04 7.26 2.61
C ASP A 71 -9.99 8.34 3.12
N TRP A 72 -9.42 9.45 3.61
CA TRP A 72 -10.22 10.53 4.20
C TRP A 72 -11.13 11.24 3.18
N ASP A 73 -10.70 11.37 1.94
CA ASP A 73 -11.45 12.10 0.92
C ASP A 73 -12.53 11.24 0.25
N HIS A 74 -12.39 9.92 0.31
CA HIS A 74 -13.42 8.98 -0.14
C HIS A 74 -14.38 8.57 0.98
N GLU A 75 -14.07 8.93 2.22
CA GLU A 75 -14.87 8.63 3.40
C GLU A 75 -15.21 7.14 3.54
N GLY A 76 -14.28 6.26 3.15
CA GLY A 76 -14.56 4.83 3.02
C GLY A 76 -13.33 3.92 3.04
N VAL A 77 -13.60 2.61 2.90
CA VAL A 77 -12.59 1.55 2.80
C VAL A 77 -12.52 1.09 1.35
N LEU A 78 -11.41 1.40 0.71
CA LEU A 78 -11.17 1.08 -0.68
C LEU A 78 -10.37 -0.21 -0.80
N THR A 79 -10.50 -0.91 -1.91
CA THR A 79 -9.79 -2.16 -2.14
C THR A 79 -9.35 -2.35 -3.57
N ALA A 80 -8.24 -3.04 -3.77
CA ALA A 80 -7.73 -3.45 -5.08
C ALA A 80 -6.88 -4.72 -4.94
N ASN A 81 -6.63 -5.42 -6.05
CA ASN A 81 -5.79 -6.62 -6.07
C ASN A 81 -4.32 -6.29 -5.72
N LYS A 82 -3.71 -7.05 -4.80
CA LYS A 82 -2.36 -6.81 -4.25
C LYS A 82 -1.22 -7.10 -5.23
N PHE A 83 -1.50 -7.77 -6.34
CA PHE A 83 -0.53 -8.13 -7.37
C PHE A 83 -0.58 -7.18 -8.56
N THR A 84 -1.79 -6.82 -9.00
CA THR A 84 -2.00 -6.05 -10.24
C THR A 84 -2.39 -4.59 -9.99
N GLY A 85 -2.89 -4.25 -8.79
CA GLY A 85 -3.47 -2.93 -8.52
C GLY A 85 -4.81 -2.67 -9.21
N ASN A 86 -5.42 -3.70 -9.82
CA ASN A 86 -6.71 -3.63 -10.52
C ASN A 86 -7.88 -3.97 -9.60
N ASP A 87 -9.09 -4.06 -10.17
CA ASP A 87 -10.34 -4.37 -9.48
C ASP A 87 -10.62 -3.44 -8.31
N PHE A 88 -10.36 -2.15 -8.53
CA PHE A 88 -10.59 -1.09 -7.57
C PHE A 88 -12.07 -1.00 -7.22
N LYS A 89 -12.37 -0.95 -5.92
CA LYS A 89 -13.71 -0.74 -5.36
C LYS A 89 -13.63 0.20 -4.17
N THR A 90 -14.71 0.93 -3.93
CA THR A 90 -14.95 1.83 -2.79
C THR A 90 -15.95 1.23 -1.84
#